data_AF-A0A420HJE1-F1
#
_entry.id   AF-A0A420HJE1-F1
#
_cell.length_a   1.000
_cell.length_b   1.000
_cell.length_c   1.000
_cell.angle_alpha   90.00
_cell.angle_beta   90.00
_cell.angle_gamma   90.00
#
_symmetry.space_group_name_H-M   'P 1'
#
loop_
_entity.id
_entity.type
_entity.pdbx_description
1 polymer ?
#
loop_
_entity_poly.entity_id
_entity_poly.type
_entity_poly.pdbx_seq_one_letter_code
_entity_poly.pdbx_strand_id
1 'polypeptide(L)'
;MVDNINEYLNKVKSNNILLKGKPYILYIKNTSNDVLISTVISYVLPEILKSDNLKDQAVTKLCVKIGKSLVKYLHHKEYNLYCDHFNSFDDSFVNKTNFINNEMNYEYYFNNQYFSLEKGLSFDDFINKIFPKILSDEEDFVKYGLDLLTVVAEKSDLFSINDFYDFEEKISYRVLLMDTNAKNSFLQMLSFDYSKLPMIYTPND
;
A
#
# COMPACT_ATOMS: atom_id res chain seq x y z
N MET A 1 14.34 -10.98 -7.52
CA MET A 1 13.29 -11.02 -6.48
C MET A 1 12.16 -10.04 -6.80
N VAL A 2 12.42 -8.72 -6.81
CA VAL A 2 11.40 -7.71 -7.14
C VAL A 2 10.87 -7.87 -8.58
N ASP A 3 11.72 -8.26 -9.53
CA ASP A 3 11.32 -8.46 -10.94
C ASP A 3 10.25 -9.55 -11.11
N ASN A 4 10.34 -10.64 -10.35
CA ASN A 4 9.37 -11.74 -10.40
C ASN A 4 8.00 -11.32 -9.83
N ILE A 5 8.01 -10.52 -8.76
CA ILE A 5 6.78 -9.96 -8.17
C ILE A 5 6.15 -8.96 -9.14
N ASN A 6 6.97 -8.10 -9.74
CA ASN A 6 6.54 -7.10 -10.72
C ASN A 6 5.94 -7.74 -11.97
N GLU A 7 6.56 -8.78 -12.52
CA GLU A 7 6.04 -9.52 -13.67
C GLU A 7 4.67 -10.12 -13.34
N TYR A 8 4.53 -10.76 -12.17
CA TYR A 8 3.27 -11.34 -11.74
C TYR A 8 2.18 -10.29 -11.52
N LEU A 9 2.49 -9.18 -10.84
CA LEU A 9 1.54 -8.08 -10.63
C LEU A 9 1.10 -7.44 -11.95
N ASN A 10 2.01 -7.29 -12.92
CA ASN A 10 1.68 -6.81 -14.26
C ASN A 10 0.74 -7.77 -14.99
N LYS A 11 0.96 -9.09 -14.86
CA LYS A 11 0.04 -10.11 -15.38
C LYS A 11 -1.33 -10.05 -14.72
N VAL A 12 -1.39 -9.87 -13.39
CA VAL A 12 -2.65 -9.72 -12.64
C VAL A 12 -3.42 -8.48 -13.09
N LYS A 13 -2.73 -7.34 -13.27
CA LYS A 13 -3.35 -6.08 -13.70
C LYS A 13 -3.89 -6.12 -15.13
N SER A 14 -3.18 -6.80 -16.03
CA SER A 14 -3.57 -6.95 -17.44
C SER A 14 -4.62 -8.03 -17.68
N ASN A 15 -4.74 -9.01 -16.78
CA ASN A 15 -5.69 -10.12 -16.92
C ASN A 15 -6.94 -9.93 -16.04
N ASN A 16 -8.04 -9.47 -16.66
CA ASN A 16 -9.33 -9.28 -15.99
C ASN A 16 -9.89 -10.55 -15.34
N ILE A 17 -9.48 -11.75 -15.74
CA ILE A 17 -9.94 -13.01 -15.15
C ILE A 17 -9.41 -13.16 -13.71
N LEU A 18 -8.14 -12.81 -13.48
CA LEU A 18 -7.48 -12.97 -12.17
C LEU A 18 -8.02 -12.01 -11.09
N LEU A 19 -8.67 -10.93 -11.52
CA LEU A 19 -9.27 -9.92 -10.66
C LEU A 19 -10.81 -9.93 -10.71
N LYS A 20 -11.42 -10.85 -11.47
CA LYS A 20 -12.88 -10.89 -11.65
C LYS A 20 -13.58 -11.10 -10.31
N GLY A 21 -14.52 -10.21 -10.00
CA GLY A 21 -15.33 -10.28 -8.77
C GLY A 21 -14.62 -9.78 -7.51
N LYS A 22 -13.37 -9.28 -7.61
CA LYS A 22 -12.67 -8.70 -6.47
C LYS A 22 -13.06 -7.21 -6.31
N PRO A 23 -13.62 -6.79 -5.16
CA PRO A 23 -14.05 -5.40 -4.96
C PRO A 23 -12.86 -4.42 -5.03
N TYR A 24 -11.67 -4.87 -4.66
CA TYR A 24 -10.44 -4.05 -4.69
C TYR A 24 -9.70 -4.04 -6.04
N ILE A 25 -10.30 -4.54 -7.13
CA ILE A 25 -9.66 -4.58 -8.47
C ILE A 25 -9.11 -3.23 -8.92
N LEU A 26 -9.86 -2.15 -8.65
CA LEU A 26 -9.48 -0.80 -9.05
C LEU A 26 -8.27 -0.29 -8.27
N TYR A 27 -8.18 -0.63 -7.00
CA TYR A 27 -7.06 -0.25 -6.15
C TYR A 27 -5.77 -0.95 -6.62
N ILE A 28 -5.84 -2.23 -6.97
CA ILE A 28 -4.70 -2.95 -7.57
C ILE A 28 -4.28 -2.27 -8.88
N LYS A 29 -5.22 -2.03 -9.81
CA LYS A 29 -4.90 -1.48 -11.13
C LYS A 29 -4.28 -0.08 -11.09
N ASN A 30 -4.75 0.79 -10.20
CA ASN A 30 -4.34 2.20 -10.14
C ASN A 30 -3.16 2.49 -9.19
N THR A 31 -2.66 1.47 -8.47
CA THR A 31 -1.50 1.59 -7.57
C THR A 31 -0.26 1.02 -8.24
N SER A 32 0.89 1.69 -8.19
CA SER A 32 2.14 1.16 -8.76
C SER A 32 2.60 -0.10 -8.02
N ASN A 33 3.29 -1.01 -8.72
CA ASN A 33 3.73 -2.26 -8.10
C ASN A 33 4.68 -2.02 -6.93
N ASP A 34 5.59 -1.06 -7.06
CA ASP A 34 6.55 -0.73 -6.00
C ASP A 34 5.83 -0.34 -4.70
N VAL A 35 4.72 0.40 -4.78
CA VAL A 35 3.90 0.77 -3.62
C VAL A 35 3.17 -0.43 -3.05
N LEU A 36 2.64 -1.32 -3.90
CA LEU A 36 2.01 -2.56 -3.44
C LEU A 36 3.01 -3.42 -2.65
N ILE A 37 4.20 -3.62 -3.21
CA ILE A 37 5.27 -4.44 -2.63
C ILE A 37 5.81 -3.79 -1.35
N SER A 38 6.16 -2.51 -1.39
CA SER A 38 6.74 -1.79 -0.26
C SER A 38 5.78 -1.72 0.92
N THR A 39 4.47 -1.53 0.64
CA THR A 39 3.46 -1.51 1.69
C THR A 39 3.39 -2.87 2.39
N VAL A 40 3.30 -3.97 1.65
CA VAL A 40 3.30 -5.32 2.24
C VAL A 40 4.56 -5.54 3.08
N ILE A 41 5.74 -5.30 2.53
CA ILE A 41 7.02 -5.50 3.23
C ILE A 41 7.09 -4.65 4.52
N SER A 42 6.65 -3.39 4.46
CA SER A 42 6.69 -2.46 5.60
C SER A 42 5.81 -2.87 6.77
N TYR A 43 4.71 -3.59 6.51
CA TYR A 43 3.86 -4.14 7.57
C TYR A 43 4.32 -5.51 8.03
N VAL A 44 4.79 -6.36 7.11
CA VAL A 44 5.19 -7.75 7.40
C VAL A 44 6.49 -7.82 8.18
N LEU A 45 7.57 -7.19 7.70
CA LEU A 45 8.89 -7.37 8.29
C LEU A 45 8.96 -6.98 9.77
N PRO A 46 8.41 -5.82 10.20
CA PRO A 46 8.43 -5.48 11.61
C PRO A 46 7.67 -6.49 12.48
N GLU A 47 6.59 -7.07 11.97
CA GLU A 47 5.78 -8.03 12.73
C GLU A 47 6.54 -9.34 12.95
N ILE A 48 7.21 -9.84 11.90
CA ILE A 48 8.04 -11.05 11.99
C ILE A 48 9.24 -10.83 12.91
N LEU A 49 9.84 -9.64 12.88
CA LEU A 49 11.06 -9.33 13.65
C LEU A 49 10.80 -8.98 15.12
N LYS A 50 9.61 -8.47 15.47
CA LYS A 50 9.31 -8.00 16.83
C LYS A 50 8.64 -9.05 17.71
N SER A 51 7.91 -10.00 17.12
CA SER A 51 7.09 -10.91 17.90
C SER A 51 7.66 -12.33 17.92
N ASP A 52 8.20 -12.72 19.08
CA ASP A 52 8.47 -14.13 19.38
C ASP A 52 7.17 -14.92 19.56
N ASN A 53 6.06 -14.24 19.84
CA ASN A 53 4.75 -14.85 19.98
C ASN A 53 4.06 -14.99 18.62
N LEU A 54 3.90 -16.23 18.17
CA LEU A 54 3.23 -16.58 16.91
C LEU A 54 1.77 -16.11 16.85
N LYS A 55 1.07 -15.98 17.99
CA LYS A 55 -0.32 -15.50 18.04
C LYS A 55 -0.45 -14.04 17.66
N ASP A 56 0.57 -13.24 17.94
CA ASP A 56 0.56 -11.80 17.64
C ASP A 56 0.80 -11.55 16.14
N GLN A 57 1.42 -12.50 15.44
CA GLN A 57 1.63 -12.47 13.98
C GLN A 57 0.38 -12.84 13.15
N ALA A 58 -0.82 -12.76 13.75
CA ALA A 58 -2.07 -13.14 13.10
C ALA A 58 -2.27 -12.42 11.76
N VAL A 59 -2.17 -13.18 10.66
CA VAL A 59 -2.22 -12.67 9.28
C VAL A 59 -3.42 -11.78 9.01
N THR A 60 -4.59 -12.09 9.58
CA THR A 60 -5.83 -11.31 9.37
C THR A 60 -5.68 -9.84 9.76
N LYS A 61 -5.13 -9.54 10.95
CA LYS A 61 -4.94 -8.16 11.42
C LYS A 61 -3.97 -7.40 10.53
N LEU A 62 -2.93 -8.10 10.05
CA LEU A 62 -1.93 -7.54 9.17
C LEU A 62 -2.51 -7.23 7.78
N CYS A 63 -3.33 -8.12 7.24
CA CYS A 63 -4.04 -7.91 5.98
C CYS A 63 -4.97 -6.69 6.03
N VAL A 64 -5.72 -6.48 7.11
CA VAL A 64 -6.54 -5.27 7.29
C VAL A 64 -5.70 -4.01 7.22
N LYS A 65 -4.55 -3.98 7.92
CA LYS A 65 -3.63 -2.84 7.91
C LYS A 65 -3.09 -2.56 6.51
N ILE A 66 -2.64 -3.60 5.79
CA ILE A 66 -2.16 -3.48 4.41
C ILE A 66 -3.26 -2.92 3.50
N GLY A 67 -4.45 -3.53 3.52
CA GLY A 67 -5.57 -3.11 2.69
C GLY A 67 -5.97 -1.66 2.94
N LYS A 68 -6.15 -1.26 4.20
CA LYS A 68 -6.48 0.13 4.57
C LYS A 68 -5.38 1.12 4.15
N SER A 69 -4.11 0.74 4.30
CA SER A 69 -2.98 1.59 3.92
C SER A 69 -2.94 1.87 2.42
N LEU A 70 -3.20 0.87 1.59
CA LEU A 70 -3.19 1.02 0.13
C LEU A 70 -4.36 1.84 -0.38
N VAL A 71 -5.55 1.66 0.21
CA VAL A 71 -6.72 2.49 -0.07
C VAL A 71 -6.43 3.95 0.28
N LYS A 72 -5.91 4.19 1.49
CA LYS A 72 -5.51 5.53 1.93
C LYS A 72 -4.45 6.15 1.02
N TYR A 73 -3.45 5.37 0.59
CA TYR A 73 -2.44 5.83 -0.36
C TYR A 73 -3.08 6.31 -1.66
N LEU A 74 -3.96 5.50 -2.26
CA LEU A 74 -4.60 5.87 -3.52
C LEU A 74 -5.48 7.12 -3.36
N HIS A 75 -6.23 7.21 -2.26
CA HIS A 75 -7.05 8.38 -1.95
C HIS A 75 -6.22 9.66 -1.87
N HIS A 76 -5.10 9.64 -1.13
CA HIS A 76 -4.21 10.80 -1.06
C HIS A 76 -3.53 11.11 -2.38
N LYS A 77 -3.09 10.09 -3.12
CA LYS A 77 -2.48 10.27 -4.45
C LYS A 77 -3.43 11.02 -5.38
N GLU A 78 -4.68 10.56 -5.48
CA GLU A 78 -5.67 11.18 -6.36
C GLU A 78 -6.10 12.57 -5.87
N TYR A 79 -6.21 12.77 -4.55
CA TYR A 79 -6.50 14.10 -4.00
C TYR A 79 -5.38 15.11 -4.26
N ASN A 80 -4.12 14.69 -4.15
CA ASN A 80 -2.99 15.55 -4.46
C ASN A 80 -2.99 15.95 -5.94
N LEU A 81 -3.28 15.02 -6.86
CA LEU A 81 -3.43 15.34 -8.28
C LEU A 81 -4.54 16.37 -8.54
N TYR A 82 -5.65 16.27 -7.81
CA TYR A 82 -6.72 17.26 -7.84
C TYR A 82 -6.25 18.64 -7.33
N CYS A 83 -5.56 18.69 -6.19
CA CYS A 83 -5.02 19.95 -5.64
C CYS A 83 -3.99 20.59 -6.57
N ASP A 84 -3.04 19.81 -7.08
CA ASP A 84 -1.97 20.27 -7.97
C ASP A 84 -2.56 20.86 -9.26
N HIS A 85 -3.63 20.27 -9.78
CA HIS A 85 -4.35 20.80 -10.92
C HIS A 85 -4.83 22.23 -10.64
N PHE A 86 -5.58 22.45 -9.56
CA PHE A 86 -6.11 23.78 -9.25
C PHE A 86 -5.03 24.80 -8.82
N ASN A 87 -3.92 24.34 -8.25
CA ASN A 87 -2.77 25.18 -7.93
C ASN A 87 -2.05 25.66 -9.21
N SER A 88 -1.98 24.83 -10.25
CA SER A 88 -1.33 25.17 -11.52
C SER A 88 -2.09 26.23 -12.34
N PHE A 89 -3.39 26.45 -12.07
CA PHE A 89 -4.20 27.49 -12.72
C PHE A 89 -4.05 28.89 -12.11
N ASP A 90 -3.63 29.00 -10.83
CA ASP A 90 -3.49 30.30 -10.18
C ASP A 90 -2.31 31.13 -10.74
N ASP A 91 -1.27 30.52 -11.30
CA ASP A 91 -0.12 31.28 -11.83
C ASP A 91 -0.33 31.83 -13.27
N SER A 92 -1.26 31.27 -14.06
CA SER A 92 -1.46 31.71 -15.46
C SER A 92 -2.61 32.69 -15.67
N PHE A 93 -3.56 32.78 -14.72
CA PHE A 93 -4.77 33.61 -14.87
C PHE A 93 -4.84 34.85 -13.97
N VAL A 94 -3.95 35.00 -12.99
CA VAL A 94 -3.97 36.15 -12.06
C VAL A 94 -3.69 37.51 -12.74
N ASN A 95 -3.27 37.54 -14.01
CA ASN A 95 -3.03 38.81 -14.71
C ASN A 95 -4.17 39.35 -15.59
N LYS A 96 -5.26 38.62 -15.86
CA LYS A 96 -6.39 39.19 -16.63
C LYS A 96 -7.70 38.47 -16.31
N THR A 97 -8.43 38.94 -15.30
CA THR A 97 -9.79 39.52 -15.40
C THR A 97 -10.53 39.42 -14.07
N ASN A 98 -11.10 40.56 -13.68
CA ASN A 98 -12.05 40.74 -12.59
C ASN A 98 -13.20 39.71 -12.60
N PHE A 99 -13.61 39.30 -11.40
CA PHE A 99 -15.01 39.10 -10.97
C PHE A 99 -16.00 38.65 -12.07
N ILE A 100 -16.22 37.33 -12.19
CA ILE A 100 -17.52 36.67 -12.41
C ILE A 100 -17.32 35.22 -11.97
N ASN A 101 -18.22 34.70 -11.13
CA ASN A 101 -18.36 33.32 -10.63
C ASN A 101 -17.65 32.23 -11.47
N ASN A 102 -16.37 31.98 -11.20
CA ASN A 102 -15.67 30.83 -11.75
C ASN A 102 -15.90 29.62 -10.84
N GLU A 103 -17.09 29.03 -10.95
CA GLU A 103 -17.22 27.58 -10.75
C GLU A 103 -16.41 26.91 -11.86
N MET A 104 -15.09 26.83 -11.68
CA MET A 104 -14.24 26.00 -12.53
C MET A 104 -14.57 24.54 -12.23
N ASN A 105 -15.46 23.98 -13.04
CA ASN A 105 -15.74 22.56 -13.07
C ASN A 105 -14.60 21.86 -13.83
N TYR A 106 -13.89 20.98 -13.14
CA TYR A 106 -12.82 20.14 -13.69
C TYR A 106 -13.36 18.75 -14.01
N GLU A 107 -13.03 18.23 -15.19
CA GLU A 107 -13.30 16.84 -15.56
C GLU A 107 -12.13 15.95 -15.11
N TYR A 108 -12.38 15.13 -14.09
CA TYR A 108 -11.42 14.16 -13.58
C TYR A 108 -11.75 12.76 -14.12
N TYR A 109 -10.75 12.11 -14.71
CA TYR A 109 -10.90 10.75 -15.26
C TYR A 109 -10.36 9.71 -14.28
N PHE A 110 -11.24 8.90 -13.71
CA PHE A 110 -10.86 7.79 -12.84
C PHE A 110 -11.73 6.57 -13.12
N ASN A 111 -11.09 5.40 -13.18
CA ASN A 111 -11.77 4.14 -13.48
C ASN A 111 -12.68 4.21 -14.73
N ASN A 112 -12.20 4.82 -15.81
CA ASN A 112 -12.96 5.02 -17.04
C ASN A 112 -14.28 5.80 -16.89
N GLN A 113 -14.39 6.62 -15.84
CA GLN A 113 -15.52 7.50 -15.59
C GLN A 113 -15.03 8.94 -15.48
N TYR A 114 -15.79 9.86 -16.06
CA TYR A 114 -15.58 11.29 -15.92
C TYR A 114 -16.40 11.82 -14.74
N PHE A 115 -15.75 12.57 -13.86
CA PHE A 115 -16.36 13.25 -12.73
C PHE A 115 -16.22 14.75 -12.91
N SER A 116 -17.31 15.49 -12.74
CA SER A 116 -17.26 16.95 -12.65
C SER A 116 -16.95 17.35 -11.21
N LEU A 117 -15.80 17.99 -10.99
CA LEU A 117 -15.29 18.38 -9.67
C LEU A 117 -15.18 19.91 -9.56
N GLU A 118 -15.66 20.45 -8.45
CA GLU A 118 -15.54 21.87 -8.11
C GLU A 118 -14.18 22.15 -7.45
N LYS A 119 -13.67 23.39 -7.52
CA LYS A 119 -12.47 23.82 -6.76
C LYS A 119 -12.81 23.90 -5.26
N GLY A 120 -11.86 23.52 -4.41
CA GLY A 120 -11.97 23.68 -2.96
C GLY A 120 -12.69 22.54 -2.22
N LEU A 121 -12.87 21.38 -2.84
CA LEU A 121 -13.39 20.19 -2.16
C LEU A 121 -12.44 19.78 -1.03
N SER A 122 -13.01 19.50 0.14
CA SER A 122 -12.29 18.83 1.21
C SER A 122 -11.86 17.44 0.76
N PHE A 123 -10.87 16.85 1.44
CA PHE A 123 -10.45 15.47 1.17
C PHE A 123 -11.64 14.51 1.23
N ASP A 124 -12.48 14.62 2.26
CA ASP A 124 -13.62 13.71 2.44
C ASP A 124 -14.68 13.88 1.34
N ASP A 125 -14.98 15.12 0.94
CA ASP A 125 -15.94 15.39 -0.14
C ASP A 125 -15.43 14.88 -1.49
N PHE A 126 -14.14 15.08 -1.79
CA PHE A 126 -13.49 14.56 -2.98
C PHE A 126 -13.56 13.04 -3.04
N ILE A 127 -13.21 12.35 -1.93
CA ILE A 127 -13.24 10.89 -1.88
C ILE A 127 -14.66 10.37 -2.05
N ASN A 128 -15.65 10.94 -1.37
CA ASN A 128 -17.05 10.53 -1.50
C ASN A 128 -17.60 10.71 -2.93
N LYS A 129 -17.08 11.67 -3.70
CA LYS A 129 -17.53 11.97 -5.07
C LYS A 129 -16.93 11.02 -6.11
N ILE A 130 -15.71 10.51 -5.87
CA ILE A 130 -14.91 9.82 -6.90
C ILE A 130 -14.67 8.35 -6.60
N PHE A 131 -14.46 8.02 -5.33
CA PHE A 131 -14.28 6.64 -4.91
C PHE A 131 -15.66 6.10 -4.54
N PRO A 132 -16.21 5.13 -5.29
CA PRO A 132 -17.39 4.46 -4.81
C PRO A 132 -17.03 3.78 -3.48
N LYS A 133 -18.00 3.62 -2.57
CA LYS A 133 -17.81 2.84 -1.32
C LYS A 133 -17.67 1.34 -1.63
N ILE A 134 -16.70 0.98 -2.46
CA ILE A 134 -16.45 -0.38 -2.95
C ILE A 134 -15.85 -1.25 -1.84
N LEU A 135 -15.08 -0.64 -0.93
CA LEU A 135 -14.53 -1.29 0.24
C LEU A 135 -15.20 -0.65 1.46
N SER A 136 -16.32 -1.24 1.89
CA SER A 136 -17.04 -0.80 3.09
C SER A 136 -16.71 -1.66 4.31
N ASP A 137 -16.37 -2.93 4.08
CA ASP A 137 -16.35 -3.94 5.14
C ASP A 137 -14.91 -4.40 5.42
N GLU A 138 -14.64 -4.75 6.67
CA GLU A 138 -13.32 -5.23 7.10
C GLU A 138 -12.86 -6.45 6.28
N GLU A 139 -13.80 -7.29 5.88
CA GLU A 139 -13.56 -8.48 5.05
C GLU A 139 -12.91 -8.13 3.70
N ASP A 140 -13.29 -7.02 3.08
CA ASP A 140 -12.71 -6.63 1.79
C ASP A 140 -11.26 -6.16 1.95
N PHE A 141 -10.96 -5.46 3.04
CA PHE A 141 -9.58 -5.10 3.39
C PHE A 141 -8.74 -6.33 3.71
N VAL A 142 -9.29 -7.32 4.41
CA VAL A 142 -8.63 -8.61 4.64
C VAL A 142 -8.32 -9.29 3.32
N LYS A 143 -9.30 -9.43 2.42
CA LYS A 143 -9.10 -10.08 1.11
C LYS A 143 -8.05 -9.34 0.29
N TYR A 144 -8.10 -8.00 0.27
CA TYR A 144 -7.13 -7.20 -0.47
C TYR A 144 -5.71 -7.39 0.07
N GLY A 145 -5.54 -7.29 1.39
CA GLY A 145 -4.25 -7.50 2.04
C GLY A 145 -3.73 -8.92 1.87
N LEU A 146 -4.60 -9.93 1.97
CA LEU A 146 -4.23 -11.34 1.86
C LEU A 146 -3.74 -11.69 0.46
N ASP A 147 -4.43 -11.23 -0.58
CA ASP A 147 -4.03 -11.47 -1.96
C ASP A 147 -2.62 -10.92 -2.23
N LEU A 148 -2.35 -9.69 -1.79
CA LEU A 148 -1.04 -9.07 -1.97
C LEU A 148 0.04 -9.73 -1.12
N LEU A 149 -0.27 -10.03 0.14
CA LEU A 149 0.62 -10.74 1.04
C LEU A 149 1.03 -12.11 0.45
N THR A 150 0.05 -12.83 -0.09
CA THR A 150 0.28 -14.15 -0.73
C THR A 150 1.17 -14.00 -1.95
N VAL A 151 0.92 -13.01 -2.81
CA VAL A 151 1.79 -12.75 -3.99
C VAL A 151 3.22 -12.44 -3.55
N VAL A 152 3.42 -11.60 -2.54
CA VAL A 152 4.76 -11.27 -2.06
C VAL A 152 5.41 -12.50 -1.42
N ALA A 153 4.69 -13.27 -0.61
CA ALA A 153 5.22 -14.50 0.00
C ALA A 153 5.61 -15.56 -1.04
N GLU A 154 4.78 -15.78 -2.07
CA GLU A 154 5.04 -16.81 -3.09
C GLU A 154 6.11 -16.43 -4.11
N LYS A 155 6.28 -15.12 -4.35
CA LYS A 155 7.19 -14.61 -5.39
C LYS A 155 8.46 -13.98 -4.82
N SER A 156 8.59 -13.95 -3.50
CA SER A 156 9.78 -13.46 -2.80
C SER A 156 10.36 -14.52 -1.89
N ASP A 157 11.68 -14.48 -1.73
CA ASP A 157 12.39 -15.32 -0.76
C ASP A 157 12.52 -14.60 0.60
N LEU A 158 11.59 -13.71 0.96
CA LEU A 158 11.65 -12.94 2.21
C LEU A 158 10.96 -13.64 3.38
N PHE A 159 9.78 -14.19 3.14
CA PHE A 159 8.96 -14.82 4.17
C PHE A 159 7.94 -15.77 3.54
N SER A 160 7.45 -16.71 4.35
CA SER A 160 6.44 -17.70 3.98
C SER A 160 5.23 -17.61 4.92
N ILE A 161 4.06 -18.00 4.39
CA ILE A 161 2.82 -18.13 5.17
C ILE A 161 2.69 -19.59 5.57
N ASN A 162 2.59 -19.85 6.88
CA ASN A 162 2.47 -21.21 7.41
C ASN A 162 1.21 -21.34 8.27
N ASP A 163 0.55 -22.49 8.19
CA ASP A 163 -0.57 -22.81 9.08
C ASP A 163 0.00 -23.39 10.39
N PHE A 164 -0.44 -22.84 11.52
CA PHE A 164 -0.09 -23.29 12.86
C PHE A 164 -1.35 -23.74 13.60
N TYR A 165 -1.29 -24.92 14.21
CA TYR A 165 -2.37 -25.43 15.04
C TYR A 165 -2.00 -25.33 16.52
N ASP A 166 -2.74 -24.52 17.26
CA ASP A 166 -2.63 -24.45 18.71
C ASP A 166 -3.48 -25.56 19.34
N PHE A 167 -2.80 -26.54 19.92
CA PHE A 167 -3.44 -27.70 20.57
C PHE A 167 -4.13 -27.34 21.89
N GLU A 168 -3.71 -26.28 22.58
CA GLU A 168 -4.31 -25.84 23.83
C GLU A 168 -5.65 -25.15 23.58
N GLU A 169 -5.67 -24.22 22.61
CA GLU A 169 -6.89 -23.49 22.24
C GLU A 169 -7.75 -24.22 21.20
N LYS A 170 -7.20 -25.25 20.54
CA LYS A 170 -7.81 -25.99 19.42
C LYS A 170 -8.15 -25.10 18.23
N ILE A 171 -7.34 -24.07 17.99
CA ILE A 171 -7.52 -23.08 16.92
C ILE A 171 -6.38 -23.20 15.92
N SER A 172 -6.71 -23.10 14.64
CA SER A 172 -5.71 -22.95 13.56
C SER A 172 -5.58 -21.47 13.20
N TYR A 173 -4.35 -20.98 13.08
CA TYR A 173 -4.06 -19.64 12.59
C TYR A 173 -2.85 -19.64 11.66
N ARG A 174 -2.84 -18.69 10.72
CA ARG A 174 -1.72 -18.47 9.81
C ARG A 174 -0.70 -17.53 10.42
N VAL A 175 0.57 -17.89 10.30
CA VAL A 175 1.73 -17.14 10.79
C VAL A 175 2.69 -16.82 9.66
N LEU A 176 3.54 -15.83 9.87
CA LEU A 176 4.52 -15.37 8.90
C LEU A 176 5.93 -15.71 9.38
N LEU A 177 6.64 -16.54 8.62
CA LEU A 177 8.01 -16.93 8.97
C LEU A 177 8.99 -16.32 7.98
N MET A 178 9.99 -15.59 8.48
CA MET A 178 11.07 -15.06 7.65
C MET A 178 11.87 -16.22 7.05
N ASP A 179 12.25 -16.09 5.78
CA ASP A 179 13.18 -17.03 5.16
C ASP A 179 14.54 -17.00 5.88
N THR A 180 15.20 -18.14 5.97
CA THR A 180 16.46 -18.26 6.71
C THR A 180 17.59 -17.48 6.03
N ASN A 181 17.65 -17.47 4.70
CA ASN A 181 18.65 -16.70 3.96
C ASN A 181 18.38 -15.20 4.08
N ALA A 182 17.11 -14.80 3.99
CA ALA A 182 16.71 -13.41 4.22
C ALA A 182 17.05 -12.95 5.64
N LYS A 183 16.75 -13.76 6.66
CA LYS A 183 17.09 -13.48 8.06
C LYS A 183 18.59 -13.34 8.25
N ASN A 184 19.39 -14.26 7.71
CA ASN A 184 20.85 -14.20 7.81
C ASN A 184 21.40 -12.94 7.11
N SER A 185 20.88 -12.59 5.94
CA SER A 185 21.27 -11.37 5.22
C SER A 185 20.91 -10.11 6.02
N PHE A 186 19.74 -10.09 6.65
CA PHE A 186 19.30 -8.98 7.50
C PHE A 186 20.18 -8.86 8.75
N LEU A 187 20.50 -9.97 9.41
CA LEU A 187 21.42 -9.99 10.55
C LEU A 187 22.82 -9.54 10.15
N GLN A 188 23.32 -9.93 8.97
CA GLN A 188 24.60 -9.47 8.43
C GLN A 188 24.60 -7.96 8.17
N MET A 189 23.50 -7.41 7.63
CA MET A 189 23.34 -5.96 7.48
C MET A 189 23.30 -5.24 8.83
N LEU A 190 22.74 -5.84 9.88
CA LEU A 190 22.72 -5.24 11.22
C LEU A 190 24.04 -5.38 11.96
N SER A 191 24.81 -6.44 11.68
CA SER A 191 26.14 -6.65 12.25
C SER A 191 27.18 -5.78 11.54
N PHE A 192 27.11 -4.47 11.78
CA PHE A 192 28.20 -3.58 11.41
C PHE A 192 29.33 -3.69 12.42
N ASP A 193 30.56 -3.75 11.89
CA ASP A 193 31.76 -3.58 12.68
C ASP A 193 31.88 -2.11 13.05
N TYR A 194 31.47 -1.76 14.28
CA TYR A 194 31.50 -0.40 14.79
C TYR A 194 32.89 0.25 14.67
N SER A 195 33.97 -0.56 14.64
CA SER A 195 35.34 -0.07 14.47
C SER A 195 35.65 0.47 13.07
N LYS A 196 34.80 0.16 12.07
CA LYS A 196 34.94 0.59 10.67
C LYS A 196 33.99 1.71 10.29
N LEU A 197 33.12 2.15 11.19
CA LEU A 197 32.23 3.27 10.92
C LEU A 197 33.03 4.58 10.96
N PRO A 198 32.91 5.44 9.94
CA PRO A 198 33.50 6.76 10.00
C PRO A 198 32.91 7.53 11.18
N MET A 199 33.77 8.07 12.03
CA MET A 199 33.33 8.92 13.12
C MET A 199 32.74 10.21 12.56
N ILE A 200 31.50 10.51 12.92
CA ILE A 200 30.79 11.73 12.49
C ILE A 200 31.29 12.97 13.25
N TYR A 201 31.92 12.77 14.41
CA TYR A 201 32.53 13.79 15.24
C TYR A 201 33.90 13.34 15.71
N THR A 202 34.79 14.28 16.02
CA THR A 202 36.08 14.02 16.67
C THR A 202 35.87 13.30 18.01
N PRO A 203 36.71 12.31 18.40
CA PRO A 203 36.61 11.70 19.72
C PRO A 203 36.76 12.78 20.80
N ASN A 204 35.97 12.70 21.87
CA ASN A 204 36.20 13.55 23.04
C ASN A 204 37.54 13.13 23.68
N ASP A 205 38.42 14.11 23.91
CA ASP A 205 39.69 13.93 24.64
C ASP A 205 39.49 13.44 26.08
#